data_AF-A0A7H1N324-F1
#
_entry.id   AF-A0A7H1N324-F1
#
_cell.length_a   1.000
_cell.length_b   1.000
_cell.length_c   1.000
_cell.angle_alpha   90.00
_cell.angle_beta   90.00
_cell.angle_gamma   90.00
#
_symmetry.space_group_name_H-M   'P 1'
#
loop_
_entity.id
_entity.type
_entity.pdbx_description
1 polymer ?
#
loop_
_entity_poly.entity_id
_entity_poly.type
_entity_poly.pdbx_seq_one_letter_code
_entity_poly.pdbx_strand_id
1 'polypeptide(L)'
;MLQVAGIGNTVIGQFTTVCNFTAGTVNESCTRTPRVSIGIGAGGVLTASIPENTFAGFGNDIYVHHPSIAIDTALRSGSTWEFNGDNFRLSSAAMIKNVNAGWTGVQTYAPGSCSYAGGGTFRSGDYSGAQLDPSLFGFWLAGEQAVTLSGSCQWQTRIARLTP
;
A
#
# COMPACT_ATOMS: atom_id res chain seq x y z
N MET A 1 5.93 8.35 4.41
CA MET A 1 4.71 9.05 3.93
C MET A 1 3.51 8.49 4.68
N LEU A 2 2.52 9.32 5.03
CA LEU A 2 1.26 8.90 5.65
C LEU A 2 0.15 9.00 4.60
N GLN A 3 -0.61 7.92 4.44
CA GLN A 3 -1.82 7.87 3.59
C GLN A 3 -3.03 7.49 4.44
N VAL A 4 -4.18 8.10 4.17
CA VAL A 4 -5.40 7.93 4.96
C VAL A 4 -6.62 7.80 4.05
N ALA A 5 -7.52 6.87 4.37
CA ALA A 5 -8.83 6.73 3.75
C ALA A 5 -9.93 6.59 4.81
N GLY A 6 -11.18 6.89 4.47
CA GLY A 6 -12.28 6.81 5.42
C GLY A 6 -13.64 6.65 4.76
N ILE A 7 -14.57 6.04 5.49
CA ILE A 7 -15.98 5.94 5.13
C ILE A 7 -16.83 5.91 6.41
N GLY A 8 -17.90 6.71 6.44
CA GLY A 8 -18.75 6.86 7.62
C GLY A 8 -17.96 7.29 8.85
N ASN A 9 -17.99 6.47 9.90
CA ASN A 9 -17.31 6.69 11.17
C ASN A 9 -15.90 6.05 11.25
N THR A 10 -15.41 5.46 10.15
CA THR A 10 -14.12 4.77 10.11
C THR A 10 -13.09 5.59 9.34
N VAL A 11 -11.88 5.65 9.89
CA VAL A 11 -10.67 6.15 9.24
C VAL A 11 -9.59 5.07 9.31
N ILE A 12 -8.85 4.85 8.23
CA ILE A 12 -7.67 3.98 8.22
C ILE A 12 -6.45 4.77 7.76
N GLY A 13 -5.36 4.65 8.50
CA GLY A 13 -4.07 5.22 8.14
C GLY A 13 -3.08 4.12 7.76
N GLN A 14 -2.06 4.49 7.00
CA GLN A 14 -0.95 3.62 6.66
C GLN A 14 0.37 4.36 6.84
N PHE A 15 1.26 3.75 7.61
CA PHE A 15 2.55 4.32 8.02
C PHE A 15 3.66 3.35 7.68
N THR A 16 4.60 3.78 6.86
CA THR A 16 5.80 2.99 6.56
C THR A 16 6.97 3.51 7.37
N THR A 17 7.72 2.60 7.97
CA THR A 17 8.97 2.86 8.70
C THR A 17 10.01 1.81 8.34
N VAL A 18 11.28 2.12 8.61
CA VAL A 18 12.34 1.12 8.59
C VAL A 18 12.30 0.27 9.86
N CYS A 19 12.52 -1.03 9.73
CA CYS A 19 12.48 -2.00 10.83
C CYS A 19 13.34 -3.23 10.50
N ASN A 20 13.53 -4.12 11.48
CA ASN A 20 14.04 -5.46 11.26
C ASN A 20 12.88 -6.44 11.56
N PHE A 21 12.04 -6.71 10.56
CA PHE A 21 10.84 -7.55 10.78
C PHE A 21 11.21 -9.03 10.89
N THR A 22 12.20 -9.46 10.11
CA THR A 22 12.70 -10.84 10.10
C THR A 22 14.05 -10.88 10.82
N ALA A 23 14.17 -11.72 11.85
CA ALA A 23 15.41 -11.84 12.61
C ALA A 23 16.56 -12.29 11.70
N GLY A 24 17.62 -11.47 11.62
CA GLY A 24 18.84 -11.77 10.86
C GLY A 24 18.90 -11.21 9.43
N THR A 25 17.89 -10.46 8.98
CA THR A 25 17.97 -9.69 7.71
C THR A 25 18.49 -8.27 7.95
N VAL A 26 18.76 -7.48 6.90
CA VAL A 26 19.13 -6.06 7.09
C VAL A 26 17.89 -5.22 7.44
N ASN A 27 18.02 -3.89 7.42
CA ASN A 27 16.88 -3.01 7.55
C ASN A 27 15.90 -3.21 6.38
N GLU A 28 14.64 -3.47 6.70
CA GLU A 28 13.53 -3.67 5.78
C GLU A 28 12.46 -2.60 5.98
N SER A 29 11.49 -2.53 5.06
CA SER A 29 10.28 -1.73 5.30
C SER A 29 9.27 -2.50 6.16
N CYS A 30 8.73 -1.82 7.15
CA CYS A 30 7.53 -2.24 7.84
C CYS A 30 6.42 -1.24 7.70
N THR A 31 5.21 -1.76 7.77
CA THR A 31 4.00 -0.98 7.62
C THR A 31 3.06 -1.21 8.78
N ARG A 32 2.60 -0.10 9.36
CA ARG A 32 1.60 -0.06 10.41
C ARG A 32 0.31 0.51 9.84
N THR A 33 -0.81 -0.17 10.07
CA THR A 33 -2.10 0.20 9.48
C THR A 33 -3.18 0.40 10.56
N PRO A 34 -3.16 1.53 11.30
CA PRO A 34 -4.18 1.76 12.31
C PRO A 34 -5.54 2.06 11.68
N ARG A 35 -6.58 1.48 12.27
CA ARG A 35 -7.97 1.87 12.04
C ARG A 35 -8.44 2.65 13.24
N VAL A 36 -9.02 3.81 13.00
CA VAL A 36 -9.66 4.68 14.00
C VAL A 36 -11.16 4.66 13.75
N SER A 37 -11.94 4.47 14.80
CA SER A 37 -13.39 4.62 14.79
C SER A 37 -13.76 5.86 15.57
N ILE A 38 -14.55 6.75 14.96
CA ILE A 38 -14.97 8.04 15.55
C ILE A 38 -16.47 7.98 15.82
N GLY A 39 -16.89 8.07 17.07
CA GLY A 39 -18.29 7.95 17.46
C GLY A 39 -18.83 9.17 18.19
N ILE A 40 -20.08 9.05 18.63
CA ILE A 40 -20.71 9.94 19.59
C ILE A 40 -21.14 9.08 20.78
N GLY A 41 -20.63 9.39 21.96
CA GLY A 41 -20.95 8.71 23.21
C GLY A 41 -22.29 9.16 23.80
N ALA A 42 -22.65 8.55 24.93
CA ALA A 42 -23.80 9.00 25.71
C ALA A 42 -23.61 10.47 26.15
N GLY A 43 -24.59 11.32 25.84
CA GLY A 43 -24.52 12.77 26.10
C GLY A 43 -23.96 13.61 24.94
N GLY A 44 -23.73 13.04 23.75
CA GLY A 44 -23.35 13.82 22.57
C GLY A 44 -21.85 14.13 22.44
N VAL A 45 -21.01 13.55 23.31
CA VAL A 45 -19.56 13.77 23.30
C VAL A 45 -18.91 12.95 22.18
N LEU A 46 -18.01 13.57 21.40
CA LEU A 46 -17.21 12.85 20.39
C LEU A 46 -16.30 11.82 21.07
N THR A 47 -16.28 10.61 20.54
CA THR A 47 -15.39 9.52 20.98
C THR A 47 -14.49 9.08 19.85
N ALA A 48 -13.30 8.58 20.17
CA ALA A 48 -12.41 7.94 19.21
C ALA A 48 -11.77 6.70 19.84
N SER A 49 -11.66 5.62 19.07
CA SER A 49 -10.95 4.42 19.48
C SER A 49 -10.08 3.89 18.34
N ILE A 50 -9.04 3.13 18.69
CA ILE A 50 -8.17 2.46 17.72
C ILE A 50 -8.49 0.95 17.78
N PRO A 51 -9.52 0.48 17.06
CA PRO A 51 -9.89 -0.94 17.06
C PRO A 51 -8.84 -1.84 16.39
N GLU A 52 -8.00 -1.31 15.51
CA GLU A 52 -7.02 -2.10 14.77
C GLU A 52 -5.70 -1.34 14.65
N ASN A 53 -4.57 -2.05 14.79
CA ASN A 53 -3.24 -1.45 14.69
C ASN A 53 -2.17 -2.49 14.29
N THR A 54 -2.44 -3.19 13.19
CA THR A 54 -1.61 -4.31 12.74
C THR A 54 -0.32 -3.82 12.08
N PHE A 55 0.77 -4.55 12.32
CA PHE A 55 2.08 -4.35 11.70
C PHE A 55 2.34 -5.47 10.68
N ALA A 56 2.92 -5.13 9.54
CA ALA A 56 3.27 -6.07 8.47
C ALA A 56 4.66 -5.73 7.91
N GLY A 57 5.44 -6.76 7.56
CA GLY A 57 6.70 -6.65 6.85
C GLY A 57 6.73 -7.61 5.66
N PHE A 58 7.62 -7.34 4.69
CA PHE A 58 7.78 -8.16 3.48
C PHE A 58 8.92 -9.19 3.56
N GLY A 59 9.92 -8.96 4.42
CA GLY A 59 11.11 -9.81 4.51
C GLY A 59 12.08 -9.63 3.34
N ASN A 60 13.25 -10.29 3.46
CA ASN A 60 14.24 -10.48 2.40
C ASN A 60 14.80 -9.19 1.78
N ASP A 61 15.07 -8.18 2.60
CA ASP A 61 15.67 -6.89 2.17
C ASP A 61 14.83 -6.16 1.10
N ILE A 62 13.52 -6.42 1.10
CA ILE A 62 12.56 -5.73 0.25
C ILE A 62 12.13 -4.44 0.93
N TYR A 63 12.34 -3.33 0.23
CA TYR A 63 11.79 -2.03 0.59
C TYR A 63 10.44 -1.87 -0.09
N VAL A 64 9.42 -1.67 0.72
CA VAL A 64 8.04 -1.41 0.32
C VAL A 64 7.69 0.02 0.65
N HIS A 65 7.08 0.70 -0.31
CA HIS A 65 6.40 1.96 -0.14
C HIS A 65 4.88 1.79 -0.35
N HIS A 66 4.10 2.50 0.45
CA HIS A 66 2.64 2.50 0.40
C HIS A 66 2.13 3.83 -0.10
N PRO A 67 2.00 3.98 -1.41
CA PRO A 67 1.57 5.24 -1.95
C PRO A 67 0.09 5.57 -1.73
N SER A 68 -0.77 4.57 -1.51
CA SER A 68 -2.21 4.79 -1.54
C SER A 68 -3.02 3.72 -0.80
N ILE A 69 -4.20 4.12 -0.31
CA ILE A 69 -5.16 3.24 0.37
C ILE A 69 -6.59 3.70 0.07
N ALA A 70 -7.52 2.76 -0.06
CA ALA A 70 -8.96 3.01 -0.19
C ALA A 70 -9.75 2.05 0.70
N ILE A 71 -10.96 2.46 1.10
CA ILE A 71 -11.90 1.63 1.87
C ILE A 71 -13.19 1.43 1.06
N ASP A 72 -13.71 0.21 1.06
CA ASP A 72 -14.99 -0.12 0.44
C ASP A 72 -16.17 -0.13 1.42
N THR A 73 -17.37 -0.37 0.90
CA THR A 73 -18.60 -0.38 1.72
C THR A 73 -18.70 -1.57 2.68
N ALA A 74 -17.94 -2.64 2.43
CA ALA A 74 -17.77 -3.77 3.36
C ALA A 74 -16.65 -3.53 4.38
N LEU A 75 -16.10 -2.31 4.45
CA LEU A 75 -15.02 -1.89 5.34
C LEU A 75 -13.70 -2.65 5.09
N ARG A 76 -13.52 -3.21 3.89
CA ARG A 76 -12.27 -3.78 3.43
C ARG A 76 -11.36 -2.67 2.94
N SER A 77 -10.07 -2.83 3.14
CA SER A 77 -9.07 -1.86 2.70
C SER A 77 -8.24 -2.44 1.57
N GLY A 78 -8.10 -1.70 0.48
CA GLY A 78 -7.22 -2.02 -0.64
C GLY A 78 -6.08 -1.01 -0.72
N SER A 79 -4.86 -1.48 -1.01
CA SER A 79 -3.68 -0.62 -1.10
C SER A 79 -2.72 -1.11 -2.18
N THR A 80 -2.03 -0.16 -2.82
CA THR A 80 -0.87 -0.44 -3.67
C THR A 80 0.37 -0.56 -2.80
N TRP A 81 1.18 -1.57 -3.08
CA TRP A 81 2.47 -1.86 -2.47
C TRP A 81 3.53 -1.75 -3.56
N GLU A 82 4.24 -0.63 -3.61
CA GLU A 82 5.41 -0.47 -4.47
C GLU A 82 6.60 -1.09 -3.78
N PHE A 83 7.35 -1.96 -4.45
CA PHE A 83 8.49 -2.63 -3.83
C PHE A 83 9.70 -2.73 -4.75
N ASN A 84 10.88 -2.70 -4.13
CA ASN A 84 12.17 -2.86 -4.78
C ASN A 84 13.20 -3.47 -3.80
N GLY A 85 14.31 -3.95 -4.34
CA GLY A 85 15.42 -4.52 -3.57
C GLY A 85 16.54 -4.99 -4.50
N ASP A 86 17.61 -5.56 -3.96
CA ASP A 86 18.79 -5.93 -4.76
C ASP A 86 18.47 -6.93 -5.89
N ASN A 87 17.51 -7.84 -5.63
CA ASN A 87 17.01 -8.80 -6.62
C ASN A 87 15.66 -8.39 -7.23
N PHE A 88 15.05 -7.29 -6.76
CA PHE A 88 13.70 -6.88 -7.10
C PHE A 88 13.68 -5.54 -7.82
N ARG A 89 13.21 -5.57 -9.06
CA ARG A 89 13.01 -4.38 -9.87
C ARG A 89 11.77 -3.66 -9.31
N LEU A 90 11.74 -2.33 -9.43
CA LEU A 90 10.56 -1.55 -9.03
C LEU A 90 9.30 -2.17 -9.63
N SER A 91 8.42 -2.65 -8.76
CA SER A 91 7.20 -3.35 -9.11
C SER A 91 6.08 -2.89 -8.18
N SER A 92 4.83 -3.09 -8.59
CA SER A 92 3.66 -2.86 -7.74
C SER A 92 2.84 -4.14 -7.55
N ALA A 93 2.52 -4.41 -6.29
CA ALA A 93 1.54 -5.40 -5.89
C ALA A 93 0.31 -4.74 -5.28
N ALA A 94 -0.79 -5.46 -5.35
CA ALA A 94 -2.02 -5.10 -4.69
C ALA A 94 -2.24 -6.03 -3.51
N MET A 95 -2.81 -5.49 -2.44
CA MET A 95 -3.34 -6.29 -1.33
C MET A 95 -4.66 -5.75 -0.86
N ILE A 96 -5.47 -6.66 -0.34
CA ILE A 96 -6.74 -6.37 0.29
C ILE A 96 -6.70 -6.95 1.69
N LYS A 97 -7.23 -6.22 2.67
CA LYS A 97 -7.48 -6.77 4.01
C LYS A 97 -8.93 -6.60 4.43
N ASN A 98 -9.41 -7.58 5.15
CA ASN A 98 -10.64 -7.47 5.92
C ASN A 98 -10.39 -6.75 7.25
N VAL A 99 -11.46 -6.36 7.92
CA VAL A 99 -11.42 -5.80 9.28
C VAL A 99 -10.75 -6.79 10.23
N ASN A 100 -9.77 -6.34 11.01
CA ASN A 100 -9.01 -7.15 11.97
C ASN A 100 -8.22 -8.32 11.35
N ALA A 101 -8.01 -8.32 10.04
CA ALA A 101 -7.20 -9.32 9.35
C ALA A 101 -5.85 -8.74 8.91
N GLY A 102 -4.88 -9.62 8.67
CA GLY A 102 -3.65 -9.25 7.97
C GLY A 102 -3.91 -8.88 6.51
N TRP A 103 -2.94 -8.20 5.89
CA TRP A 103 -2.92 -8.00 4.45
C TRP A 103 -2.71 -9.34 3.74
N THR A 104 -3.61 -9.69 2.83
CA THR A 104 -3.54 -10.94 2.07
C THR A 104 -3.81 -10.68 0.58
N GLY A 105 -3.61 -11.70 -0.26
CA GLY A 105 -3.90 -11.61 -1.68
C GLY A 105 -2.88 -10.78 -2.47
N VAL A 106 -1.59 -10.90 -2.15
CA VAL A 106 -0.50 -10.23 -2.88
C VAL A 106 -0.54 -10.63 -4.34
N GLN A 107 -1.06 -9.73 -5.19
CA GLN A 107 -1.03 -9.90 -6.63
C GLN A 107 -0.17 -8.79 -7.24
N THR A 108 1.00 -9.16 -7.75
CA THR A 108 1.82 -8.25 -8.56
C THR A 108 1.06 -7.96 -9.85
N TYR A 109 0.58 -6.72 -9.99
CA TYR A 109 -0.16 -6.27 -11.16
C TYR A 109 0.69 -5.42 -12.10
N ALA A 110 1.84 -4.93 -11.61
CA ALA A 110 2.81 -4.17 -12.39
C ALA A 110 4.22 -4.71 -12.12
N PRO A 111 4.63 -5.82 -12.75
CA PRO A 111 5.96 -6.39 -12.56
C PRO A 111 7.02 -5.55 -13.31
N GLY A 112 8.07 -5.15 -12.59
CA GLY A 112 9.24 -4.52 -13.18
C GLY A 112 10.11 -5.52 -13.94
N SER A 113 10.62 -5.13 -15.11
CA SER A 113 11.45 -5.96 -16.00
C SER A 113 12.88 -5.47 -16.16
N CYS A 114 13.20 -4.26 -15.71
CA CYS A 114 14.54 -3.67 -15.84
C CYS A 114 15.02 -3.00 -14.55
N SER A 115 16.33 -2.79 -14.45
CA SER A 115 16.97 -2.04 -13.36
C SER A 115 17.56 -0.74 -13.89
N TYR A 116 17.55 0.28 -13.05
CA TYR A 116 18.30 1.51 -13.30
C TYR A 116 19.78 1.23 -13.03
N ALA A 117 20.64 1.41 -14.03
CA ALA A 117 22.07 1.53 -13.77
C ALA A 117 22.28 2.86 -13.01
N GLY A 118 22.77 2.78 -11.77
CA GLY A 118 22.78 3.90 -10.83
C GLY A 118 23.40 5.19 -11.40
N GLY A 119 22.72 6.32 -11.20
CA GLY A 119 23.24 7.66 -11.52
C GLY A 119 22.20 8.69 -11.97
N GLY A 120 21.01 8.27 -12.39
CA GLY A 120 19.90 9.18 -12.74
C GLY A 120 19.07 9.58 -11.52
N THR A 121 18.44 10.76 -11.57
CA THR A 121 17.53 11.28 -10.53
C THR A 121 16.47 10.23 -10.20
N PHE A 122 16.59 9.63 -9.02
CA PHE A 122 15.63 8.70 -8.45
C PHE A 122 14.35 9.47 -8.14
N ARG A 123 13.42 9.51 -9.08
CA ARG A 123 12.06 9.91 -8.75
C ARG A 123 11.48 8.81 -7.85
N SER A 124 10.65 9.16 -6.88
CA SER A 124 9.93 8.23 -6.00
C SER A 124 8.46 8.59 -6.06
N GLY A 125 7.64 7.69 -6.63
CA GLY A 125 6.19 7.79 -6.77
C GLY A 125 5.64 9.10 -7.34
N ASP A 126 5.47 9.20 -8.67
CA ASP A 126 4.75 10.35 -9.26
C ASP A 126 3.23 10.11 -9.34
N TYR A 127 2.79 8.89 -9.66
CA TYR A 127 1.38 8.57 -9.91
C TYR A 127 0.96 7.26 -9.25
N SER A 128 0.41 7.38 -8.07
CA SER A 128 0.02 6.24 -7.27
C SER A 128 -1.22 6.57 -6.46
N GLY A 129 -2.24 5.73 -6.56
CA GLY A 129 -3.58 6.08 -6.10
C GLY A 129 -4.43 4.85 -5.85
N ALA A 130 -5.38 4.98 -4.95
CA ALA A 130 -6.36 3.95 -4.64
C ALA A 130 -7.71 4.64 -4.57
N GLN A 131 -8.69 4.11 -5.28
CA GLN A 131 -10.05 4.61 -5.25
C GLN A 131 -11.04 3.44 -5.21
N LEU A 132 -12.19 3.70 -4.58
CA LEU A 132 -13.29 2.76 -4.57
C LEU A 132 -13.83 2.57 -5.99
N ASP A 133 -14.01 1.32 -6.41
CA ASP A 133 -14.64 1.01 -7.69
C ASP A 133 -16.10 1.49 -7.71
N PRO A 134 -16.65 1.93 -8.85
CA PRO A 134 -18.05 2.36 -8.92
C PRO A 134 -19.07 1.29 -8.47
N SER A 135 -18.71 0.00 -8.49
CA SER A 135 -19.56 -1.06 -7.90
C SER A 135 -19.61 -1.04 -6.38
N LEU A 136 -18.74 -0.28 -5.72
CA LEU A 136 -18.57 -0.16 -4.27
C LEU A 136 -18.02 -1.41 -3.56
N PHE A 137 -17.64 -2.45 -4.31
CA PHE A 137 -17.13 -3.72 -3.78
C PHE A 137 -15.69 -4.05 -4.19
N GLY A 138 -15.09 -3.25 -5.06
CA GLY A 138 -13.73 -3.43 -5.54
C GLY A 138 -12.92 -2.15 -5.47
N PHE A 139 -11.70 -2.19 -5.99
CA PHE A 139 -10.76 -1.08 -5.94
C PHE A 139 -10.15 -0.85 -7.33
N TRP A 140 -9.91 0.41 -7.68
CA TRP A 140 -8.97 0.78 -8.71
C TRP A 140 -7.69 1.25 -8.06
N LEU A 141 -6.60 0.57 -8.37
CA LEU A 141 -5.27 0.87 -7.87
C LEU A 141 -4.38 1.33 -9.01
N ALA A 142 -3.60 2.38 -8.75
CA ALA A 142 -2.51 2.86 -9.59
C ALA A 142 -1.20 2.71 -8.83
N GLY A 143 -0.16 2.25 -9.53
CA GLY A 143 1.19 2.10 -9.01
C GLY A 143 2.20 2.03 -10.15
N GLU A 144 3.48 1.99 -9.79
CA GLU A 144 4.58 2.10 -10.73
C GLU A 144 5.31 0.76 -10.98
N GLN A 145 5.92 0.64 -12.15
CA GLN A 145 6.86 -0.42 -12.48
C GLN A 145 8.03 0.11 -13.32
N ALA A 146 9.21 -0.51 -13.19
CA ALA A 146 10.35 -0.25 -14.07
C ALA A 146 10.33 -1.18 -15.30
N VAL A 147 10.16 -0.62 -16.50
CA VAL A 147 10.10 -1.37 -17.76
C VAL A 147 10.93 -0.73 -18.86
N THR A 148 11.37 -1.52 -19.84
CA THR A 148 12.10 -0.98 -20.99
C THR A 148 11.14 -0.29 -21.96
N LEU A 149 11.20 1.03 -22.03
CA LEU A 149 10.46 1.85 -22.98
C LEU A 149 11.46 2.52 -23.93
N SER A 150 11.22 2.35 -25.23
CA SER A 150 12.06 2.93 -26.29
C SER A 150 13.57 2.64 -26.11
N GLY A 151 13.91 1.43 -25.66
CA GLY A 151 15.31 1.00 -25.46
C GLY A 151 15.98 1.44 -24.16
N SER A 152 15.26 2.11 -23.26
CA SER A 152 15.78 2.58 -21.97
C SER A 152 14.90 2.12 -20.80
N CYS A 153 15.48 1.91 -19.62
CA CYS A 153 14.69 1.57 -18.44
C CYS A 153 13.97 2.82 -17.93
N GLN A 154 12.63 2.76 -17.90
CA GLN A 154 11.75 3.88 -17.56
C GLN A 154 10.67 3.42 -16.58
N TRP A 155 10.09 4.37 -15.84
CA TRP A 155 8.93 4.11 -15.00
C TRP A 155 7.67 4.17 -15.84
N GLN A 156 6.70 3.33 -15.48
CA GLN A 156 5.40 3.30 -16.09
C GLN A 156 4.34 3.09 -15.02
N THR A 157 3.37 4.01 -14.96
CA THR A 157 2.17 3.83 -14.17
C THR A 157 1.32 2.71 -14.77
N ARG A 158 0.86 1.81 -13.91
CA ARG A 158 -0.12 0.78 -14.22
C ARG A 158 -1.33 0.94 -13.34
N ILE A 159 -2.49 0.77 -13.96
CA ILE A 159 -3.78 0.83 -13.29
C ILE A 159 -4.42 -0.56 -13.40
N ALA A 160 -4.85 -1.09 -12.26
CA ALA A 160 -5.53 -2.38 -12.19
C ALA A 160 -6.81 -2.25 -11.36
N ARG A 161 -7.82 -3.00 -11.77
CA ARG A 161 -9.04 -3.22 -10.98
C ARG A 161 -8.86 -4.48 -10.15
N LEU A 162 -9.19 -4.40 -8.87
CA LEU A 162 -9.14 -5.53 -7.95
C LEU A 162 -10.50 -5.77 -7.34
N THR A 163 -10.87 -7.04 -7.28
CA THR A 163 -12.06 -7.53 -6.59
C THR A 163 -11.59 -8.49 -5.49
N PRO A 164 -12.07 -8.33 -4.24
CA PRO A 164 -11.77 -9.21 -3.13
C PRO A 164 -12.14 -10.68 -3.35
#